data_AF-A0A1Q4VHW4-F1
#
_entry.id   AF-A0A1Q4VHW4-F1
#
_cell.length_a   1.000
_cell.length_b   1.000
_cell.length_c   1.000
_cell.angle_alpha   90.00
_cell.angle_beta   90.00
_cell.angle_gamma   90.00
#
_symmetry.space_group_name_H-M   'P 1'
#
loop_
_entity.id
_entity.type
_entity.pdbx_description
1 polymer ?
#
loop_
_entity_poly.entity_id
_entity_poly.type
_entity_poly.pdbx_seq_one_letter_code
_entity_poly.pdbx_strand_id
1 'polypeptide(L)'
;MPRRRTPGQQRRAQRPKDVLHGPGGASGDTFRCVGCRLEVPLAAPGTAHRNHCPHCLASRHVDRRIPGDRSAACGGRMQALCLTTRQDGEWLLIHQCLACDELSTNRTAGDDNALALIRLAVRPLADTGMPVRALITL
;
A
#
# COMPACT_ATOMS: atom_id res chain seq x y z
N MET A 1 25.04 -12.98 -17.76
CA MET A 1 25.33 -13.86 -16.60
C MET A 1 24.02 -14.24 -15.91
N PRO A 2 23.71 -15.54 -15.72
CA PRO A 2 22.50 -15.93 -15.02
C PRO A 2 22.73 -15.78 -13.51
N ARG A 3 21.90 -14.98 -12.82
CA ARG A 3 21.94 -14.85 -11.36
C ARG A 3 21.65 -16.23 -10.74
N ARG A 4 22.64 -16.80 -10.03
CA ARG A 4 22.46 -17.96 -9.16
C ARG A 4 21.33 -17.66 -8.17
N ARG A 5 20.26 -18.44 -8.22
CA ARG A 5 19.20 -18.42 -7.19
C ARG A 5 19.76 -19.06 -5.93
N THR A 6 19.92 -18.28 -4.87
CA THR A 6 20.28 -18.78 -3.54
C THR A 6 19.14 -19.68 -3.02
N PRO A 7 19.40 -20.95 -2.66
CA PRO A 7 18.38 -21.81 -2.08
C PRO A 7 18.17 -21.41 -0.63
N GLY A 8 17.11 -20.64 -0.34
CA GLY A 8 16.81 -20.22 1.04
C GLY A 8 15.79 -19.10 1.20
N GLN A 9 15.55 -18.27 0.18
CA GLN A 9 14.43 -17.32 0.22
C GLN A 9 13.15 -18.03 -0.22
N GLN A 10 12.60 -18.86 0.66
CA GLN A 10 11.17 -19.15 0.58
C GLN A 10 10.46 -17.80 0.66
N ARG A 11 9.83 -17.36 -0.44
CA ARG A 11 8.90 -16.22 -0.42
C ARG A 11 7.95 -16.49 0.74
N ARG A 12 8.08 -15.76 1.84
CA ARG A 12 7.28 -15.99 3.05
C ARG A 12 5.82 -15.92 2.61
N ALA A 13 5.15 -17.07 2.55
CA ALA A 13 3.77 -17.14 2.15
C ALA A 13 2.98 -16.26 3.13
N GLN A 14 2.25 -15.28 2.61
CA GLN A 14 1.47 -14.39 3.44
C GLN A 14 0.43 -15.26 4.16
N ARG A 15 0.48 -15.31 5.49
CA ARG A 15 -0.49 -16.08 6.27
C ARG A 15 -1.88 -15.49 6.00
N PRO A 16 -2.88 -16.31 5.59
CA PRO A 16 -4.25 -15.86 5.55
C PRO A 16 -4.64 -15.38 6.97
N LYS A 17 -5.27 -14.22 7.07
CA LYS A 17 -5.91 -13.76 8.30
C LYS A 17 -7.36 -13.47 7.95
N ASP A 18 -8.28 -13.88 8.81
CA ASP A 18 -9.66 -13.46 8.73
C ASP A 18 -9.72 -12.00 9.18
N VAL A 19 -9.89 -11.09 8.23
CA VAL A 19 -9.93 -9.65 8.50
C VAL A 19 -11.40 -9.23 8.53
N LEU A 20 -11.92 -8.89 9.71
CA LEU A 20 -13.34 -8.56 9.91
C LEU A 20 -13.65 -7.12 9.48
N HIS A 21 -14.42 -6.86 8.42
CA HIS A 21 -14.67 -5.51 7.90
C HIS A 21 -16.08 -4.96 8.26
N GLY A 22 -16.17 -4.09 9.27
CA GLY A 22 -17.38 -3.28 9.53
C GLY A 22 -17.56 -2.85 11.00
N PRO A 23 -18.51 -1.95 11.29
CA PRO A 23 -18.98 -1.76 12.66
C PRO A 23 -19.64 -3.07 13.12
N GLY A 24 -19.04 -3.77 14.09
CA GLY A 24 -19.54 -5.05 14.61
C GLY A 24 -18.84 -6.30 14.05
N GLY A 25 -17.79 -6.17 13.24
CA GLY A 25 -16.97 -7.33 12.84
C GLY A 25 -17.62 -8.26 11.81
N ALA A 26 -18.55 -7.77 11.00
CA ALA A 26 -19.10 -8.54 9.88
C ALA A 26 -18.03 -8.80 8.80
N SER A 27 -18.04 -10.00 8.22
CA SER A 27 -17.20 -10.39 7.09
C SER A 27 -17.80 -9.84 5.79
N GLY A 28 -17.43 -8.61 5.42
CA GLY A 28 -17.70 -8.10 4.08
C GLY A 28 -16.52 -8.44 3.15
N ASP A 29 -16.80 -8.85 1.91
CA ASP A 29 -15.76 -9.12 0.89
C ASP A 29 -15.28 -7.84 0.18
N THR A 30 -15.87 -6.69 0.54
CA THR A 30 -15.60 -5.39 -0.08
C THR A 30 -15.48 -4.29 0.99
N PHE A 31 -14.89 -3.16 0.61
CA PHE A 31 -14.97 -1.92 1.37
C PHE A 31 -15.26 -0.73 0.45
N ARG A 32 -15.93 0.29 1.00
CA ARG A 32 -16.13 1.56 0.29
C ARG A 32 -14.93 2.48 0.49
N CYS A 33 -14.28 2.89 -0.60
CA CYS A 33 -13.08 3.72 -0.55
C CYS A 33 -13.38 5.11 0.05
N VAL A 34 -12.56 5.55 1.00
CA VAL A 34 -12.66 6.89 1.61
C VAL A 34 -12.18 8.02 0.70
N GLY A 35 -11.44 7.71 -0.38
CA GLY A 35 -10.94 8.67 -1.36
C GLY A 35 -11.90 8.89 -2.52
N CYS A 36 -12.15 7.85 -3.32
CA CYS A 36 -12.96 7.93 -4.55
C CYS A 36 -14.40 7.37 -4.40
N ARG A 37 -14.78 6.86 -3.22
CA ARG A 37 -16.12 6.31 -2.92
C ARG A 37 -16.54 5.03 -3.66
N LEU A 38 -15.70 4.49 -4.55
CA LEU A 38 -15.91 3.19 -5.19
C LEU A 38 -15.94 2.05 -4.16
N GLU A 39 -16.72 1.02 -4.44
CA GLU A 39 -16.64 -0.26 -3.75
C GLU A 39 -15.46 -1.06 -4.27
N VAL A 40 -14.65 -1.58 -3.34
CA VAL A 40 -13.38 -2.23 -3.64
C VAL A 40 -13.39 -3.64 -3.06
N PRO A 41 -13.18 -4.69 -3.88
CA PRO A 41 -12.99 -6.05 -3.38
C PRO A 41 -11.75 -6.14 -2.50
N LEU A 42 -11.84 -6.88 -1.40
CA LEU A 42 -10.70 -7.19 -0.53
C LEU A 42 -9.78 -8.24 -1.13
N ALA A 43 -10.37 -9.21 -1.83
CA ALA A 43 -9.63 -10.19 -2.62
C ALA A 43 -8.89 -9.47 -3.75
N ALA A 44 -7.57 -9.69 -3.83
CA ALA A 44 -6.75 -9.08 -4.84
C ALA A 44 -5.60 -10.03 -5.24
N PRO A 45 -5.22 -10.09 -6.53
CA PRO A 45 -4.08 -10.89 -6.94
C PRO A 45 -2.79 -10.44 -6.23
N GLY A 46 -1.98 -11.39 -5.79
CA GLY A 46 -0.66 -11.08 -5.22
C GLY A 46 -0.65 -10.53 -3.80
N THR A 47 -1.79 -10.34 -3.12
CA THR A 47 -1.84 -10.01 -1.69
C THR A 47 -3.03 -10.67 -1.01
N ALA A 48 -2.83 -11.20 0.20
CA ALA A 48 -3.93 -11.71 1.04
C ALA A 48 -4.62 -10.60 1.84
N HIS A 49 -4.02 -9.40 1.93
CA HIS A 49 -4.46 -8.30 2.79
C HIS A 49 -4.42 -7.00 2.00
N ARG A 50 -5.50 -6.68 1.29
CA ARG A 50 -5.66 -5.36 0.64
C ARG A 50 -6.05 -4.31 1.67
N ASN A 51 -5.30 -3.21 1.69
CA ASN A 51 -5.55 -2.07 2.58
C ASN A 51 -5.83 -0.76 1.82
N HIS A 52 -5.74 -0.75 0.50
CA HIS A 52 -5.92 0.45 -0.32
C HIS A 52 -6.83 0.19 -1.53
N CYS A 53 -7.39 1.27 -2.06
CA CYS A 53 -8.16 1.23 -3.30
C CYS A 53 -7.24 1.07 -4.51
N PRO A 54 -7.47 0.13 -5.44
CA PRO A 54 -6.61 -0.04 -6.62
C PRO A 54 -6.70 1.16 -7.58
N HIS A 55 -7.80 1.90 -7.56
CA HIS A 55 -8.03 3.01 -8.49
C HIS A 55 -7.32 4.30 -8.06
N CYS A 56 -7.47 4.69 -6.79
CA CYS A 56 -6.92 5.95 -6.27
C CYS A 56 -5.80 5.78 -5.25
N LEU A 57 -5.42 4.55 -4.93
CA LEU A 57 -4.38 4.16 -3.97
C LEU A 57 -4.59 4.65 -2.54
N ALA A 58 -5.73 5.28 -2.23
CA ALA A 58 -6.05 5.72 -0.88
C ALA A 58 -6.38 4.54 0.04
N SER A 59 -5.93 4.65 1.29
CA SER A 59 -6.18 3.70 2.38
C SER A 59 -6.99 4.39 3.50
N ARG A 60 -7.37 3.63 4.52
CA ARG A 60 -7.97 4.12 5.77
C ARG A 60 -7.09 3.71 6.93
N HIS A 61 -6.77 4.64 7.82
CA HIS A 61 -5.98 4.37 9.00
C HIS A 61 -6.84 3.60 10.00
N VAL A 62 -6.67 2.28 10.01
CA VAL A 62 -7.41 1.35 10.89
C VAL A 62 -6.50 0.66 11.90
N ASP A 63 -5.24 0.40 11.56
CA ASP A 63 -4.28 -0.27 12.44
C ASP A 63 -3.41 0.75 13.18
N ARG A 64 -3.07 0.50 14.44
CA ARG A 64 -2.18 1.36 15.23
C ARG A 64 -0.73 0.94 15.07
N ARG A 65 -0.27 -0.07 15.82
CA ARG A 65 1.14 -0.53 15.81
C ARG A 65 1.31 -1.91 15.21
N ILE A 66 0.29 -2.75 15.32
CA ILE A 66 0.35 -4.14 14.90
C ILE A 66 -0.55 -4.28 13.65
N PRO A 67 -0.01 -4.73 12.50
CA PRO A 67 -0.82 -4.94 11.30
C PRO A 67 -2.00 -5.89 11.55
N GLY A 68 -3.21 -5.38 11.31
CA GLY A 68 -4.50 -6.02 11.57
C GLY A 68 -5.07 -5.82 12.97
N ASP A 69 -4.45 -5.03 13.86
CA ASP A 69 -4.99 -4.75 15.20
C ASP A 69 -6.28 -3.91 15.20
N ARG A 70 -6.55 -3.21 14.09
CA ARG A 70 -7.74 -2.38 13.88
C ARG A 70 -8.03 -1.42 15.03
N SER A 71 -6.98 -0.93 15.70
CA SER A 71 -7.06 -0.13 16.93
C SER A 71 -6.76 1.36 16.74
N ALA A 72 -6.65 1.84 15.49
CA ALA A 72 -6.43 3.25 15.23
C ALA A 72 -7.68 4.09 15.54
N ALA A 73 -7.52 5.07 16.43
CA ALA A 73 -8.63 5.95 16.84
C ALA A 73 -9.02 6.99 15.77
N CYS A 74 -8.09 7.40 14.89
CA CYS A 74 -8.37 8.48 13.95
C CYS A 74 -9.27 8.07 12.79
N GLY A 75 -9.21 6.80 12.35
CA GLY A 75 -10.00 6.31 11.21
C GLY A 75 -9.77 7.07 9.89
N GLY A 76 -8.72 7.90 9.82
CA GLY A 76 -8.54 8.93 8.81
C GLY A 76 -8.20 8.39 7.42
N ARG A 77 -8.41 9.21 6.39
CA ARG A 77 -7.95 8.88 5.03
C ARG A 77 -6.42 8.88 5.02
N MET A 78 -5.85 7.81 4.49
CA MET A 78 -4.43 7.76 4.19
C MET A 78 -4.20 7.96 2.70
N GLN A 79 -3.36 8.92 2.36
CA GLN A 79 -2.94 9.15 0.97
C GLN A 79 -1.69 8.34 0.65
N ALA A 80 -1.56 7.87 -0.59
CA ALA A 80 -0.32 7.28 -1.07
C ALA A 80 0.71 8.40 -1.26
N LEU A 81 1.75 8.41 -0.43
CA LEU A 81 2.77 9.45 -0.40
C LEU A 81 3.89 9.17 -1.41
N CYS A 82 4.41 7.94 -1.40
CA CYS A 82 5.45 7.49 -2.32
C CYS A 82 5.46 5.96 -2.44
N LEU A 83 6.41 5.44 -3.23
CA LEU A 83 6.71 4.02 -3.36
C LEU A 83 8.09 3.71 -2.81
N THR A 84 8.25 2.50 -2.29
CA THR A 84 9.54 1.89 -1.99
C THR A 84 9.58 0.47 -2.53
N THR A 85 10.76 -0.12 -2.62
CA THR A 85 10.96 -1.48 -3.12
C THR A 85 11.70 -2.32 -2.09
N ARG A 86 11.24 -3.56 -1.88
CA ARG A 86 12.02 -4.57 -1.15
C ARG A 86 13.20 -5.04 -2.01
N GLN A 87 14.15 -5.74 -1.38
CA GLN A 87 15.32 -6.33 -2.06
C GLN A 87 14.95 -7.33 -3.16
N ASP A 88 13.79 -7.98 -3.07
CA ASP A 88 13.27 -8.93 -4.06
C ASP A 88 12.52 -8.25 -5.22
N GLY A 89 12.48 -6.91 -5.24
CA GLY A 89 11.84 -6.11 -6.28
C GLY A 89 10.35 -5.86 -6.06
N GLU A 90 9.78 -6.31 -4.94
CA GLU A 90 8.38 -6.03 -4.60
C GLU A 90 8.14 -4.56 -4.27
N TRP A 91 7.11 -3.97 -4.87
CA TRP A 91 6.71 -2.58 -4.64
C TRP A 91 5.79 -2.46 -3.43
N LEU A 92 6.11 -1.51 -2.56
CA LEU A 92 5.33 -1.14 -1.40
C LEU A 92 4.90 0.32 -1.52
N LEU A 93 3.64 0.59 -1.22
CA LEU A 93 3.11 1.94 -1.02
C LEU A 93 3.48 2.42 0.38
N ILE A 94 3.97 3.65 0.47
CA ILE A 94 4.04 4.40 1.71
C ILE A 94 2.80 5.27 1.79
N HIS A 95 1.99 5.06 2.81
CA HIS A 95 0.79 5.84 3.07
C HIS A 95 1.01 6.78 4.25
N GLN A 96 0.53 8.02 4.14
CA GLN A 96 0.48 8.98 5.25
C GLN A 96 -0.98 9.23 5.64
N CYS A 97 -1.28 9.15 6.95
CA CYS A 97 -2.59 9.54 7.45
C CYS A 97 -2.74 11.06 7.49
N LEU A 98 -3.78 11.58 6.84
CA LEU A 98 -4.07 13.02 6.82
C LEU A 98 -4.63 13.57 8.14
N ALA A 99 -4.94 12.70 9.10
CA ALA A 99 -5.52 13.11 10.39
C ALA A 99 -4.49 13.09 11.54
N CYS A 100 -3.42 12.30 11.44
CA CYS A 100 -2.44 12.12 12.52
C CYS A 100 -1.00 11.90 12.04
N ASP A 101 -0.73 12.07 10.75
CA ASP A 101 0.59 11.98 10.10
C ASP A 101 1.34 10.65 10.17
N GLU A 102 0.78 9.63 10.82
CA GLU A 102 1.35 8.28 10.88
C GLU A 102 1.60 7.71 9.47
N LEU A 103 2.74 7.04 9.31
CA LEU A 103 3.15 6.39 8.08
C LEU A 103 2.94 4.87 8.17
N SER A 104 2.39 4.28 7.11
CA SER A 104 2.28 2.82 7.00
C SER A 104 2.80 2.32 5.67
N THR A 105 3.35 1.11 5.66
CA THR A 105 3.77 0.43 4.43
C THR A 105 2.74 -0.62 4.04
N ASN A 106 2.27 -0.59 2.80
CA ASN A 106 1.33 -1.57 2.26
C ASN A 106 1.88 -2.17 0.97
N ARG A 107 1.71 -3.49 0.80
CA ARG A 107 2.10 -4.17 -0.44
C ARG A 107 1.16 -3.74 -1.57
N THR A 108 1.70 -3.53 -2.76
CA THR A 108 0.89 -3.38 -3.98
C THR A 108 0.13 -4.69 -4.29
N ALA A 109 -1.04 -4.55 -4.92
CA ALA A 109 -1.82 -5.65 -5.44
C ALA A 109 -1.68 -5.75 -6.97
N GLY A 110 -1.89 -6.93 -7.54
CA GLY A 110 -1.72 -7.19 -8.97
C GLY A 110 -2.73 -6.47 -9.87
N ASP A 111 -3.82 -5.96 -9.31
CA ASP A 111 -4.86 -5.18 -9.98
C ASP A 111 -4.82 -3.68 -9.60
N ASP A 112 -3.74 -3.22 -8.95
CA ASP A 112 -3.53 -1.78 -8.73
C ASP A 112 -3.38 -1.05 -10.07
N ASN A 113 -3.91 0.16 -10.14
CA ASN A 113 -3.82 0.98 -11.35
C ASN A 113 -2.35 1.33 -11.65
N ALA A 114 -1.81 0.69 -12.68
CA ALA A 114 -0.41 0.86 -13.08
C ALA A 114 -0.05 2.33 -13.36
N LEU A 115 -0.94 3.10 -13.99
CA LEU A 115 -0.68 4.52 -14.25
C LEU A 115 -0.58 5.33 -12.95
N ALA A 116 -1.41 5.03 -11.95
CA ALA A 116 -1.33 5.68 -10.64
C ALA A 116 -0.02 5.34 -9.91
N LEU A 117 0.41 4.08 -9.97
CA LEU A 117 1.69 3.63 -9.41
C LEU A 117 2.89 4.32 -10.08
N ILE A 118 2.93 4.33 -11.41
CA ILE A 118 4.02 4.98 -12.16
C ILE A 118 4.07 6.48 -11.90
N ARG A 119 2.91 7.17 -11.88
CA ARG A 119 2.85 8.59 -11.50
C ARG A 119 3.44 8.85 -10.13
N LEU A 120 3.19 7.97 -9.17
CA LEU A 120 3.75 8.08 -7.82
C LEU A 120 5.27 7.86 -7.82
N ALA A 121 5.76 6.89 -8.60
CA ALA A 121 7.19 6.58 -8.71
C ALA A 121 8.01 7.71 -9.36
N VAL A 122 7.47 8.36 -10.40
CA VAL A 122 8.18 9.42 -11.14
C VAL A 122 7.93 10.81 -10.58
N ARG A 123 7.06 10.97 -9.58
CA ARG A 123 6.71 12.27 -9.00
C ARG A 123 7.93 13.12 -8.62
N PRO A 124 8.98 12.58 -7.96
CA PRO A 124 10.17 13.37 -7.63
C PRO A 124 10.94 13.87 -8.86
N LEU A 125 10.85 13.17 -9.99
CA LEU A 125 11.50 13.57 -11.25
C LEU A 125 10.72 14.67 -11.97
N ALA A 126 9.41 14.74 -11.75
CA ALA A 126 8.52 15.75 -12.33
C ALA A 126 8.43 17.02 -11.47
N ASP A 127 8.91 16.98 -10.23
CA ASP A 127 8.85 18.11 -9.30
C ASP A 127 9.93 19.16 -9.65
N THR A 128 9.52 20.22 -10.32
CA THR A 128 10.40 21.35 -10.69
C THR A 128 10.83 22.19 -9.49
N GLY A 129 10.25 21.97 -8.31
CA GLY A 129 10.65 22.59 -7.05
C GLY A 129 11.79 21.86 -6.33
N MET A 130 12.09 20.61 -6.72
CA MET A 130 13.22 19.85 -6.20
C MET A 130 14.47 20.17 -7.04
N PRO A 131 15.64 20.48 -6.44
CA PRO A 131 16.85 20.69 -7.21
C PRO A 131 17.26 19.37 -7.87
N VAL A 132 16.96 19.24 -9.16
CA VAL A 132 17.25 18.09 -10.05
C VAL A 132 18.69 17.56 -9.90
N ARG A 133 19.62 18.41 -9.47
CA ARG A 133 21.03 18.06 -9.20
C ARG A 133 21.23 16.95 -8.17
N ALA A 134 20.28 16.70 -7.25
CA ALA A 134 20.42 15.63 -6.26
C ALA A 134 20.21 14.22 -6.84
N LEU A 135 19.53 14.10 -8.00
CA LEU A 135 19.18 12.83 -8.61
C LEU A 135 20.27 12.26 -9.54
N ILE A 136 21.26 13.06 -9.93
CA ILE A 136 22.28 12.70 -10.93
C ILE A 136 23.58 12.19 -10.26
N THR A 137 23.65 12.18 -8.92
CA THR A 137 24.88 11.84 -8.17
C THR A 137 24.87 10.43 -7.55
N LEU A 138 23.97 9.55 -7.99
CA LEU A 138 23.93 8.12 -7.62
C LEU A 138 24.41 7.24 -8.77
#